data_AF-A0A440UUU9-F1
#
_entry.id   AF-A0A440UUU9-F1
#
_cell.length_a   1.000
_cell.length_b   1.000
_cell.length_c   1.000
_cell.angle_alpha   90.00
_cell.angle_beta   90.00
_cell.angle_gamma   90.00
#
_symmetry.space_group_name_H-M   'P 1'
#
loop_
_entity.id
_entity.type
_entity.pdbx_description
1 polymer ?
#
loop_
_entity_poly.entity_id
_entity_poly.type
_entity_poly.pdbx_seq_one_letter_code
_entity_poly.pdbx_strand_id
1 'polypeptide(L)'
;DFADLIVINDATAYNPCHDPRILVVTKRQLARDGSAAVFFDPQSATARATIQYAVEKPYRPWHEQRRYSREARGLAPYKKPEKPEAKPQPPQ
;
A
#
# COMPACT_ATOMS: atom_id res chain seq x y z
N ASP A 1 18.38 -0.27 -18.24
CA ASP A 1 17.63 -1.23 -17.43
C ASP A 1 16.23 -0.74 -17.11
N PHE A 2 15.24 -1.63 -17.17
CA PHE A 2 13.85 -1.38 -16.76
C PHE A 2 13.47 -2.45 -15.73
N ALA A 3 12.53 -2.13 -14.84
CA ALA A 3 11.99 -3.06 -13.85
C ALA A 3 10.62 -3.55 -14.30
N ASP A 4 10.35 -4.86 -14.17
CA ASP A 4 9.03 -5.43 -14.51
C ASP A 4 8.00 -5.21 -13.39
N LEU A 5 8.45 -5.14 -12.14
CA LEU A 5 7.63 -4.90 -10.95
C LEU A 5 8.28 -3.84 -10.05
N ILE A 6 7.47 -2.87 -9.61
CA ILE A 6 7.85 -1.91 -8.58
C ILE A 6 6.85 -2.02 -7.41
N VAL A 7 7.39 -2.24 -6.21
CA VAL A 7 6.61 -2.21 -4.97
C VAL A 7 6.91 -0.93 -4.22
N ILE A 8 5.91 -0.06 -4.08
CA ILE A 8 6.04 1.21 -3.38
C ILE A 8 5.45 1.05 -1.97
N ASN A 9 6.32 1.03 -0.96
CA ASN A 9 5.91 0.96 0.45
C ASN A 9 5.44 2.32 1.00
N ASP A 10 4.57 2.99 0.26
CA ASP A 10 3.91 4.23 0.64
C ASP A 10 2.44 4.17 0.20
N ALA A 11 1.53 4.43 1.14
CA ALA A 11 0.10 4.42 0.87
C ALA A 11 -0.40 5.74 0.25
N THR A 12 0.42 6.80 0.31
CA THR A 12 0.14 8.12 -0.24
C THR A 12 0.67 8.29 -1.67
N ALA A 13 1.54 7.39 -2.11
CA ALA A 13 2.15 7.44 -3.43
C ALA A 13 1.16 7.15 -4.57
N TYR A 14 1.39 7.81 -5.69
CA TYR A 14 0.76 7.53 -6.97
C TYR A 14 1.69 6.68 -7.84
N ASN A 15 1.16 6.09 -8.91
CA ASN A 15 1.97 5.37 -9.89
C ASN A 15 2.87 6.39 -10.63
N PRO A 16 4.22 6.33 -10.47
CA PRO A 16 5.13 7.25 -11.16
C PRO A 16 5.49 6.77 -12.58
N CYS A 17 5.14 5.52 -12.93
CA CYS A 17 5.49 4.92 -14.20
C CYS A 17 4.41 5.15 -15.24
N HIS A 18 4.81 5.74 -16.37
CA HIS A 18 3.95 5.91 -17.55
C HIS A 18 4.02 4.71 -18.52
N ASP A 19 5.06 3.86 -18.40
CA ASP A 19 5.20 2.67 -19.23
C ASP A 19 4.19 1.59 -18.78
N PRO A 20 3.26 1.16 -19.66
CA PRO A 20 2.23 0.19 -19.30
C PRO A 20 2.76 -1.23 -19.07
N ARG A 21 4.02 -1.52 -19.45
CA ARG A 21 4.67 -2.82 -19.22
C ARG A 21 5.10 -3.01 -17.77
N ILE A 22 5.31 -1.92 -17.04
CA ILE A 22 5.76 -1.95 -15.65
C ILE A 22 4.55 -2.14 -14.74
N LEU A 23 4.55 -3.20 -13.94
CA LEU A 23 3.56 -3.39 -12.90
C LEU A 23 3.96 -2.60 -11.66
N VAL A 24 3.11 -1.68 -11.20
CA VAL A 24 3.33 -0.91 -9.97
C VAL A 24 2.30 -1.30 -8.92
N VAL A 25 2.77 -1.72 -7.74
CA VAL A 25 1.95 -2.09 -6.59
C VAL A 25 2.26 -1.15 -5.43
N THR A 26 1.23 -0.48 -4.92
CA THR A 26 1.39 0.44 -3.77
C THR A 26 0.94 -0.23 -2.47
N LYS A 27 1.46 0.27 -1.34
CA LYS A 27 0.99 -0.12 -0.01
C LYS A 27 -0.52 0.07 0.15
N ARG A 28 -1.09 1.12 -0.47
CA ARG A 28 -2.54 1.37 -0.48
C ARG A 28 -3.30 0.24 -1.16
N GLN A 29 -2.78 -0.27 -2.27
CA GLN A 29 -3.45 -1.34 -3.01
C GLN A 29 -3.40 -2.67 -2.23
N LEU A 30 -2.25 -3.02 -1.65
CA LEU A 30 -2.13 -4.18 -0.75
C LEU A 30 -3.03 -4.05 0.49
N ALA A 31 -3.21 -2.84 1.03
CA ALA A 31 -4.12 -2.61 2.16
C ALA A 31 -5.61 -2.81 1.79
N ARG A 32 -5.98 -2.63 0.52
CA ARG A 32 -7.35 -2.77 0.03
C ARG A 32 -7.66 -4.19 -0.44
N ASP A 33 -6.71 -4.77 -1.16
CA ASP A 33 -6.90 -5.99 -1.94
C ASP A 33 -6.11 -7.18 -1.33
N GLY A 34 -5.32 -6.95 -0.28
CA GLY A 34 -4.57 -7.98 0.42
C GLY A 34 -3.24 -8.33 -0.22
N SER A 35 -2.69 -9.50 0.15
CA SER A 35 -1.45 -10.01 -0.44
C SER A 35 -1.61 -10.20 -1.94
N ALA A 36 -0.51 -10.01 -2.67
CA ALA A 36 -0.46 -10.15 -4.12
C ALA A 36 0.42 -11.34 -4.53
N ALA A 37 -0.09 -12.18 -5.42
CA ALA A 37 0.70 -13.12 -6.20
C ALA A 37 1.01 -12.48 -7.57
N VAL A 38 2.29 -12.44 -7.94
CA VAL A 38 2.75 -11.83 -9.22
C VAL A 38 3.35 -12.92 -10.09
N PHE A 39 2.94 -12.95 -11.36
CA PHE A 39 3.35 -13.95 -12.34
C PHE A 39 4.04 -13.26 -13.51
N PHE A 40 5.24 -13.73 -13.84
CA PHE A 40 6.04 -13.27 -14.97
C PHE A 40 5.99 -14.30 -16.08
N ASP A 41 5.95 -13.84 -17.34
CA ASP A 41 6.05 -14.72 -18.51
C ASP A 41 7.54 -14.95 -18.85
N PRO A 42 8.10 -16.15 -18.64
CA PRO A 42 9.51 -16.42 -18.93
C PRO A 42 9.83 -16.40 -20.43
N GLN A 43 8.82 -16.44 -21.30
CA GLN A 43 8.99 -16.41 -22.75
C GLN A 43 8.92 -14.99 -23.34
N SER A 44 8.61 -13.98 -22.53
CA SER A 44 8.45 -12.61 -23.02
C SER A 44 9.10 -11.59 -22.09
N ALA A 45 10.18 -10.96 -22.56
CA ALA A 45 10.86 -9.85 -21.87
C ALA A 45 10.08 -8.52 -21.91
N THR A 46 8.91 -8.48 -22.56
CA THR A 46 8.12 -7.24 -22.71
C THR A 46 6.67 -7.39 -22.25
N ALA A 47 6.24 -8.62 -21.92
CA ALA A 47 4.93 -8.87 -21.37
C ALA A 47 4.83 -8.27 -19.96
N ARG A 48 3.74 -7.55 -19.69
CA ARG A 48 3.45 -7.06 -18.36
C ARG A 48 3.18 -8.23 -17.42
N ALA A 49 3.77 -8.20 -16.22
CA ALA A 49 3.47 -9.17 -15.18
C ALA A 49 1.97 -9.18 -14.81
N THR A 50 1.42 -10.36 -14.58
CA THR A 50 0.03 -10.55 -14.14
C THR A 50 -0.02 -10.58 -12.61
N ILE A 51 -1.09 -10.05 -12.03
CA ILE A 51 -1.25 -9.96 -10.56
C ILE A 51 -2.59 -10.52 -10.12
N GLN A 52 -2.59 -11.26 -9.02
CA GLN A 52 -3.78 -11.75 -8.32
C GLN A 52 -3.73 -11.33 -6.86
N TYR A 53 -4.87 -10.90 -6.32
CA TYR A 53 -4.99 -10.39 -4.96
C TYR A 53 -5.79 -11.35 -4.08
N ALA A 54 -5.44 -11.43 -2.79
CA ALA A 54 -6.08 -12.36 -1.86
C ALA A 54 -7.48 -11.95 -1.41
N VAL A 55 -7.84 -10.67 -1.52
CA VAL A 55 -9.18 -10.16 -1.16
C VAL A 55 -9.98 -9.92 -2.44
N GLU A 56 -10.88 -10.86 -2.74
CA GLU A 56 -11.83 -10.74 -3.85
C GLU A 56 -13.18 -10.21 -3.37
N LYS A 57 -13.92 -9.54 -4.26
CA LYS A 57 -15.28 -9.06 -3.98
C LYS A 57 -16.29 -10.17 -4.30
N PRO A 58 -17.38 -10.32 -3.50
CA PRO A 58 -17.80 -9.45 -2.39
C PRO A 58 -16.97 -9.65 -1.12
N TYR A 59 -16.69 -8.55 -0.42
CA TYR A 59 -15.85 -8.56 0.78
C TYR A 59 -16.48 -9.42 1.90
N ARG A 60 -15.70 -10.35 2.44
CA ARG A 60 -16.08 -11.02 3.70
C ARG A 60 -16.01 -10.00 4.85
N PRO A 61 -16.94 -10.01 5.82
CA PRO A 61 -16.94 -9.00 6.89
C PRO A 61 -15.68 -9.05 7.76
N TRP A 62 -15.09 -10.24 7.93
CA TRP A 62 -13.87 -10.49 8.67
C TRP A 62 -12.71 -10.83 7.71
N HIS A 63 -11.71 -9.95 7.64
CA HIS A 63 -10.45 -10.24 6.95
C HIS A 63 -9.31 -9.46 7.61
N GLU A 64 -8.09 -10.02 7.60
CA GLU A 64 -6.94 -9.45 8.29
C GLU A 64 -6.59 -8.03 7.80
N GLN A 65 -6.89 -7.73 6.53
CA GLN A 65 -6.53 -6.44 5.92
C GLN A 65 -7.25 -5.24 6.55
N ARG A 66 -8.34 -5.45 7.32
CA ARG A 66 -9.01 -4.36 8.06
C ARG A 66 -8.08 -3.62 9.02
N ARG A 67 -7.00 -4.26 9.50
CA ARG A 67 -5.99 -3.62 10.35
C ARG A 67 -5.26 -2.47 9.64
N TYR A 68 -5.22 -2.46 8.31
CA TYR A 68 -4.57 -1.45 7.48
C TYR A 68 -5.56 -0.40 6.96
N SER A 69 -6.65 -0.15 7.70
CA SER A 69 -7.70 0.80 7.31
C SER A 69 -7.20 2.23 7.04
N ARG A 70 -6.07 2.62 7.64
CA ARG A 70 -5.44 3.94 7.43
C ARG A 70 -4.76 3.99 6.06
N GLU A 71 -3.94 3.00 5.74
CA GLU A 71 -3.28 2.86 4.45
C GLU A 71 -4.27 2.64 3.30
N ALA A 72 -5.34 1.86 3.51
CA ALA A 72 -6.38 1.65 2.50
C ALA A 72 -7.04 2.98 2.07
N ARG A 73 -7.15 3.94 3.01
CA ARG A 73 -7.62 5.30 2.77
C ARG A 73 -6.56 6.23 2.14
N GLY A 74 -5.32 5.77 1.97
CA GLY A 74 -4.23 6.55 1.42
C GLY A 74 -3.67 7.59 2.39
N LEU A 75 -3.76 7.35 3.70
CA LEU A 75 -3.23 8.26 4.71
C LEU A 75 -1.79 7.89 5.09
N ALA A 76 -0.96 8.90 5.32
CA ALA A 76 0.41 8.75 5.81
C ALA A 76 0.46 7.99 7.15
N PRO A 77 1.57 7.35 7.54
CA PRO A 77 1.72 6.69 8.84
C PRO A 77 1.25 7.56 10.01
N TYR A 78 0.66 6.96 11.03
CA TYR A 78 0.22 7.69 12.21
C TYR A 78 1.44 8.26 12.95
N LYS A 79 1.43 9.58 13.18
CA LYS A 79 2.39 10.27 14.04
C LYS A 79 1.68 10.58 15.35
N LYS A 80 2.26 10.18 16.49
CA LYS A 80 1.74 10.57 17.80
C LYS A 80 1.86 12.09 17.92
N PRO A 81 0.80 12.82 18.29
CA PRO A 81 0.94 14.24 18.59
C PRO A 81 1.87 14.40 19.79
N GLU A 82 2.73 15.42 19.75
CA GLU A 82 3.53 15.80 20.90
C GLU A 82 2.59 16.22 22.03
N LYS A 83 2.83 15.72 23.25
CA LYS A 83 2.08 16.17 24.41
C LYS A 83 2.48 17.62 24.67
N PRO A 84 1.52 18.55 24.83
CA PRO A 84 1.84 19.88 25.31
C PRO A 84 2.57 19.76 26.65
N GLU A 85 3.69 20.47 26.80
CA GLU A 85 4.37 20.60 28.10
C GLU A 85 3.36 21.14 29.11
N ALA A 86 3.21 20.41 30.23
CA ALA A 86 2.33 20.85 31.30
C ALA A 86 2.84 22.20 31.81
N LYS A 87 2.00 23.24 31.76
CA LYS A 87 2.31 24.53 32.36
C LYS A 87 2.58 24.33 33.86
N PRO A 88 3.63 24.93 34.44
CA PRO A 88 3.88 24.85 35.87
C PRO A 88 2.63 25.32 36.63
N GLN A 89 2.16 24.51 37.58
CA GLN A 89 1.09 24.94 38.49
C GLN A 89 1.63 26.01 39.43
N PRO A 90 0.91 27.14 39.62
CA PRO A 90 1.31 28.13 40.61
C PRO A 90 1.23 27.52 42.03
N PRO A 91 2.13 27.93 42.94
CA PRO A 91 2.11 27.47 44.32
C PRO A 91 0.81 27.90 45.02
N GLN A 92 0.29 27.02 45.89
CA GLN A 92 -0.92 27.21 46.69
C GLN A 92 -0.73 28.25 47.79
#